data_AF-A0A5P6P913-F1
#
_entry.id   AF-A0A5P6P913-F1
#
_cell.length_a   1.000
_cell.length_b   1.000
_cell.length_c   1.000
_cell.angle_alpha   90.00
_cell.angle_beta   90.00
_cell.angle_gamma   90.00
#
_symmetry.space_group_name_H-M   'P 1'
#
loop_
_entity.id
_entity.type
_entity.pdbx_description
1 polymer ?
#
loop_
_entity_poly.entity_id
_entity_poly.type
_entity_poly.pdbx_seq_one_letter_code
_entity_poly.pdbx_strand_id
1 'polypeptide(L)' 'MLSNSHHHVDPANDAKRTYLESLIREDFERCHPGETLDDVKRRAPFSKEDKGLLRDWMAVAATRAAAEQAALPARLAA' A
#
# COMPACT_ATOMS: atom_id res chain seq x y z
N MET A 1 -28.65 -13.24 16.92
CA MET A 1 -27.92 -12.64 15.79
C MET A 1 -26.80 -11.79 16.38
N LEU A 2 -25.57 -12.31 16.43
CA LEU A 2 -24.43 -11.60 17.02
C LEU A 2 -23.66 -10.91 15.89
N SER A 3 -23.85 -9.60 15.78
CA SER A 3 -23.08 -8.72 14.92
C SER A 3 -21.68 -8.53 15.53
N ASN A 4 -20.78 -9.48 15.28
CA ASN A 4 -19.37 -9.32 15.62
C ASN A 4 -18.64 -8.68 14.44
N SER A 5 -18.87 -7.37 14.29
CA SER A 5 -18.07 -6.47 13.45
C SER A 5 -16.72 -6.22 14.13
N HIS A 6 -15.93 -7.28 14.30
CA HIS A 6 -14.52 -7.14 14.61
C HIS A 6 -13.81 -7.14 13.26
N HIS A 7 -13.43 -5.95 12.79
CA HIS A 7 -12.34 -5.81 11.85
C HIS A 7 -11.11 -6.47 12.50
N HIS A 8 -10.99 -7.79 12.38
CA HIS A 8 -9.76 -8.49 12.70
C HIS A 8 -8.75 -8.00 11.69
N VAL A 9 -7.95 -7.01 12.10
CA VAL A 9 -6.75 -6.61 11.41
C VAL A 9 -5.83 -7.82 11.51
N ASP A 10 -5.83 -8.64 10.48
CA ASP A 10 -4.89 -9.74 10.35
C ASP A 10 -3.48 -9.12 10.32
N PRO A 11 -2.63 -9.38 11.33
CA PRO A 11 -1.29 -8.80 11.40
C PRO A 11 -0.42 -9.15 10.18
N ALA A 12 -0.65 -10.31 9.55
CA ALA A 12 0.04 -10.67 8.32
C ALA A 12 -0.38 -9.77 7.15
N ASN A 13 -1.65 -9.38 7.12
CA ASN A 13 -2.18 -8.46 6.11
C ASN A 13 -1.73 -7.01 6.38
N ASP A 14 -1.56 -6.62 7.64
CA ASP A 14 -1.04 -5.31 8.03
C ASP A 14 0.46 -5.15 7.75
N ALA A 15 1.26 -6.19 8.05
CA ALA A 15 2.68 -6.22 7.68
C ALA A 15 2.87 -6.16 6.16
N LYS A 16 2.08 -6.92 5.40
CA LYS A 16 2.08 -6.86 3.93
C LYS A 16 1.68 -5.47 3.44
N ARG A 17 0.67 -4.86 4.05
CA ARG A 17 0.23 -3.51 3.69
C ARG A 17 1.33 -2.47 3.96
N THR A 18 1.95 -2.52 5.13
CA THR A 18 3.06 -1.63 5.52
C THR A 18 4.25 -1.77 4.56
N TYR A 19 4.57 -3.00 4.16
CA TYR A 19 5.58 -3.26 3.13
C TYR A 19 5.22 -2.63 1.79
N LEU A 20 3.99 -2.83 1.32
CA LEU A 20 3.56 -2.22 0.06
C LEU A 20 3.59 -0.69 0.12
N GLU A 21 3.16 -0.09 1.24
CA GLU A 21 3.22 1.36 1.44
C GLU A 21 4.66 1.89 1.43
N SER A 22 5.65 1.13 1.96
CA SER A 22 7.06 1.56 1.92
C SER A 22 7.63 1.59 0.50
N LEU A 23 7.16 0.72 -0.40
CA LEU A 23 7.60 0.67 -1.81
C LEU A 23 7.15 1.89 -2.64
N ILE A 24 6.17 2.65 -2.17
CA ILE A 24 5.57 3.77 -2.91
C ILE A 24 5.68 5.11 -2.19
N ARG A 25 6.05 5.15 -0.90
CA ARG A 25 6.06 6.37 -0.10
C ARG A 25 6.91 7.48 -0.72
N GLU A 26 8.16 7.18 -1.07
CA GLU A 26 9.08 8.16 -1.66
C GLU A 26 8.60 8.68 -3.02
N ASP A 27 8.08 7.78 -3.87
CA ASP A 27 7.54 8.16 -5.17
C ASP A 27 6.27 8.99 -5.06
N PHE A 28 5.41 8.67 -4.10
CA PHE A 28 4.22 9.43 -3.81
C PHE A 28 4.58 10.87 -3.43
N GLU A 29 5.47 11.06 -2.45
CA GLU A 29 5.89 12.38 -1.96
C GLU A 29 6.59 13.21 -3.03
N ARG A 30 7.35 12.55 -3.93
CA ARG A 30 7.97 13.21 -5.08
C ARG A 30 6.94 13.71 -6.10
N CYS A 31 5.86 12.98 -6.31
CA CYS A 31 4.76 13.37 -7.19
C CYS A 31 3.78 14.36 -6.54
N HIS A 32 3.72 14.42 -5.20
CA HIS A 32 2.80 15.27 -4.43
C HIS A 32 3.59 16.10 -3.40
N PRO A 33 4.30 17.15 -3.83
CA PRO A 33 5.10 17.96 -2.92
C PRO A 33 4.24 18.58 -1.80
N GLY A 34 4.62 18.30 -0.55
CA GLY A 34 3.91 18.80 0.63
C GLY A 34 2.74 17.92 1.10
N GLU A 35 2.53 16.77 0.46
CA GLU A 35 1.52 15.79 0.86
C GLU A 35 2.16 14.43 1.13
N THR A 36 1.73 13.77 2.21
CA THR A 36 2.22 12.43 2.55
C THR A 36 1.19 11.36 2.21
N LEU A 37 1.66 10.13 1.98
CA LEU A 37 0.77 8.98 1.78
C LEU A 37 -0.16 8.76 2.98
N ASP A 38 0.30 9.08 4.20
CA ASP A 38 -0.50 8.97 5.43
C ASP A 38 -1.62 10.01 5.49
N ASP A 39 -1.40 11.21 4.95
CA ASP A 39 -2.46 12.22 4.83
C ASP A 39 -3.58 11.74 3.90
N VAL A 40 -3.22 11.16 2.74
CA VAL A 40 -4.20 10.56 1.81
C VAL A 40 -4.94 9.40 2.48
N LYS A 41 -4.24 8.51 3.19
CA LYS A 41 -4.86 7.39 3.93
C LYS A 41 -5.88 7.88 4.95
N ARG A 42 -5.59 8.96 5.67
CA ARG A 42 -6.50 9.56 6.65
C ARG A 42 -7.76 10.12 5.99
N ARG A 43 -7.67 10.65 4.76
CA ARG A 43 -8.81 11.25 4.03
C ARG A 43 -9.57 10.28 3.13
N ALA A 44 -8.96 9.17 2.71
CA ALA A 44 -9.54 8.15 1.83
C ALA A 44 -10.93 7.62 2.28
N PRO A 45 -11.27 7.48 3.57
CA PRO A 45 -12.62 7.09 3.98
C PRO A 45 -13.71 8.12 3.61
N PHE A 46 -13.33 9.39 3.46
CA PHE A 46 -14.26 10.52 3.27
C PHE A 46 -14.24 11.08 1.85
N SER A 47 -13.17 10.83 1.09
CA SER A 47 -13.00 11.32 -0.28
C SER A 47 -12.89 10.15 -1.25
N LYS A 48 -13.81 10.08 -2.22
CA LYS A 48 -13.75 9.08 -3.31
C LYS A 48 -12.50 9.26 -4.17
N GLU A 49 -12.02 10.49 -4.29
CA GLU A 49 -10.80 10.84 -5.02
C GLU A 49 -9.57 10.30 -4.29
N ASP A 50 -9.41 10.62 -2.99
CA ASP A 50 -8.31 10.09 -2.17
C ASP A 50 -8.35 8.56 -2.09
N LYS A 51 -9.56 7.96 -2.05
CA LYS A 51 -9.73 6.51 -2.10
C LYS A 51 -9.24 5.91 -3.43
N GLY A 52 -9.55 6.56 -4.55
CA GLY A 52 -9.08 6.16 -5.88
C GLY A 52 -7.56 6.28 -5.97
N LEU A 53 -7.02 7.41 -5.55
CA LEU A 53 -5.59 7.68 -5.52
C LEU A 53 -4.84 6.63 -4.70
N LEU A 54 -5.28 6.36 -3.48
CA LEU A 54 -4.68 5.33 -2.62
C LEU A 54 -4.74 3.94 -3.26
N ARG A 55 -5.87 3.58 -3.89
CA ARG A 55 -6.01 2.29 -4.57
C ARG A 55 -5.01 2.15 -5.71
N ASP A 56 -4.85 3.19 -6.52
CA ASP A 56 -4.00 3.15 -7.71
C ASP A 56 -2.52 3.07 -7.31
N TRP A 57 -2.11 3.80 -6.27
CA TRP A 57 -0.76 3.67 -5.69
C TRP A 57 -0.50 2.29 -5.08
N MET A 58 -1.47 1.71 -4.37
CA MET A 58 -1.33 0.34 -3.85
C MET A 58 -1.24 -0.72 -4.96
N ALA A 59 -1.85 -0.49 -6.13
CA ALA A 59 -1.70 -1.36 -7.29
C ALA A 59 -0.26 -1.30 -7.83
N VAL A 60 0.34 -0.10 -7.91
CA VAL A 60 1.76 0.06 -8.29
C VAL A 60 2.67 -0.66 -7.31
N ALA A 61 2.43 -0.52 -6.00
CA ALA A 61 3.18 -1.24 -4.97
C ALA A 61 3.11 -2.76 -5.17
N ALA A 62 1.90 -3.30 -5.44
CA ALA A 62 1.69 -4.72 -5.65
C ALA A 62 2.43 -5.23 -6.90
N THR A 63 2.41 -4.48 -8.00
CA THR A 63 3.17 -4.81 -9.22
C THR A 63 4.68 -4.84 -8.95
N ARG A 64 5.21 -3.87 -8.19
CA ARG A 64 6.63 -3.83 -7.83
C ARG A 64 7.03 -4.99 -6.94
N ALA A 65 6.25 -5.29 -5.91
CA ALA A 65 6.48 -6.44 -5.03
C ALA A 65 6.47 -7.77 -5.81
N ALA A 66 5.56 -7.92 -6.78
CA ALA A 66 5.51 -9.10 -7.64
C ALA A 66 6.76 -9.20 -8.56
N ALA A 67 7.20 -8.08 -9.13
CA ALA A 67 8.40 -8.03 -9.95
C ALA A 67 9.67 -8.37 -9.15
N GLU A 68 9.77 -7.87 -7.91
CA GLU A 68 10.88 -8.19 -7.00
C GLU A 68 10.90 -9.68 -6.62
N GLN A 69 9.75 -10.27 -6.32
CA GLN A 69 9.63 -11.70 -6.05
C GLN A 69 10.02 -12.55 -7.26
N ALA A 70 9.66 -12.14 -8.47
CA ALA A 70 10.07 -12.80 -9.70
C ALA A 70 11.59 -12.67 -9.98
N ALA A 71 12.21 -11.58 -9.53
CA ALA A 71 13.65 -11.32 -9.69
C ALA A 71 14.52 -11.98 -8.60
N LEU A 72 13.96 -12.28 -7.43
CA LEU A 72 14.65 -12.93 -6.32
C LEU A 72 15.43 -14.21 -6.70
N PRO A 73 14.87 -15.17 -7.47
CA PRO A 73 15.62 -16.36 -7.89
C PRO A 73 16.79 -16.01 -8.82
N ALA A 74 16.68 -14.98 -9.65
CA ALA A 74 17.76 -14.52 -10.51
C ALA A 74 18.87 -13.80 -9.73
N ARG A 75 18.51 -13.10 -8.65
CA ARG A 75 19.45 -12.34 -7.80
C ARG A 75 20.27 -13.24 -6.85
N LEU A 76 19.75 -14.41 -6.49
CA LEU A 76 20.46 -15.41 -5.67
C LEU A 76 21.40 -16.31 -6.49
N ALA A 77 21.28 -16.30 -7.81
CA ALA A 77 22.08 -17.11 -8.73
C ALA A 77 23.26 -16.36 -9.37
N ALA A 78 23.46 -15.08 -9.05
CA ALA A 78 24.52 -14.20 -9.55
C ALA A 78 25.54 -13.89 -8.45
#